data_AF-A0A4W6F2P2-F1
#
_entry.id   AF-A0A4W6F2P2-F1
#
_cell.length_a   1.000
_cell.length_b   1.000
_cell.length_c   1.000
_cell.angle_alpha   90.00
_cell.angle_beta   90.00
_cell.angle_gamma   90.00
#
_symmetry.space_group_name_H-M   'P 1'
#
loop_
_entity.id
_entity.type
_entity.pdbx_description
1 polymer ?
#
loop_
_entity_poly.entity_id
_entity_poly.type
_entity_poly.pdbx_seq_one_letter_code
_entity_poly.pdbx_strand_id
1 'polypeptide(L)'
;MQSTTNYLWLISDLLGQGATANVYRGRHKKTGDLYAVKVFNNLSFLRPLDVQMREFEVLKKLNHKNIVKLFAVEEESNTRHKVLVMEYCPCGSLYTVLEESSNAYGLPEDEFLIVLHDVVAGMNHLREYGIVHRDIKPGNIMRVIGEDGCSVYKLTDFGAARELEDDEQFVSLYGTEEYLHPDMYERAVLRKDHQKKYGATVDLWSIGVTFYHAATGSLPFRPFEGPRRNKEVMYKIITEKPSGTISGHQKCENGKIEWSTEMPVSCSLSKGLQSLLTPVLANILEADQEKCWGFDQFFAETNDILHRTVVYVFSLQQATLHHVYIHEYNTAALFQELLSRRTSIPLHNQELLYEGRRLVLDPNRQLISIEKEVTMLMERAIKLQEQLPQKVLPLVSSGMKPQAYLSQNTLVEMTLGMKKLKEEMEGVVKELAENNHFLERFGTLTLDGGLRG
;
A
#
# COMPACT_ATOMS: atom_id res chain seq x y z
N MET A 1 36.20 -14.81 2.60
CA MET A 1 35.12 -15.55 3.28
C MET A 1 35.19 -15.19 4.75
N GLN A 2 34.06 -14.86 5.37
CA GLN A 2 33.95 -14.56 6.80
C GLN A 2 33.07 -15.60 7.47
N SER A 3 33.19 -15.77 8.79
CA SER A 3 32.42 -16.78 9.50
C SER A 3 32.23 -16.47 10.97
N THR A 4 31.26 -17.14 11.58
CA THR A 4 31.13 -17.34 13.02
C THR A 4 31.35 -18.81 13.36
N THR A 5 31.05 -19.24 14.59
CA THR A 5 31.05 -20.66 14.95
C THR A 5 30.15 -21.47 14.01
N ASN A 6 28.92 -21.02 13.75
CA ASN A 6 27.92 -21.81 13.03
C ASN A 6 27.59 -21.32 11.62
N TYR A 7 27.96 -20.10 11.23
CA TYR A 7 27.57 -19.48 9.95
C TYR A 7 28.77 -19.04 9.12
N LEU A 8 28.62 -18.96 7.80
CA LEU A 8 29.61 -18.41 6.87
C LEU A 8 28.95 -17.49 5.85
N TRP A 9 29.66 -16.47 5.38
CA TRP A 9 29.21 -15.58 4.30
C TRP A 9 30.38 -15.09 3.45
N LEU A 10 30.06 -14.64 2.24
CA LEU A 10 31.00 -13.98 1.33
C LEU A 10 30.73 -12.47 1.34
N ILE A 11 31.80 -11.67 1.28
CA ILE A 11 31.68 -10.21 1.23
C ILE A 11 31.02 -9.77 -0.09
N SER A 12 31.13 -10.57 -1.15
CA SER A 12 30.45 -10.37 -2.44
C SER A 12 28.93 -10.53 -2.35
N ASP A 13 28.43 -11.26 -1.35
CA ASP A 13 27.01 -11.61 -1.23
C ASP A 13 26.28 -10.56 -0.38
N LEU A 14 26.48 -9.29 -0.71
CA LEU A 14 25.88 -8.15 -0.03
C LEU A 14 24.39 -8.06 -0.36
N LEU A 15 23.56 -8.00 0.68
CA LEU A 15 22.11 -7.79 0.59
C LEU A 15 21.72 -6.33 0.83
N GLY A 16 22.44 -5.64 1.72
CA GLY A 16 22.16 -4.25 2.07
C GLY A 16 23.36 -3.57 2.71
N GLN A 17 23.49 -2.26 2.47
CA GLN A 17 24.55 -1.43 3.00
C GLN A 17 23.95 -0.25 3.77
N GLY A 18 24.36 -0.09 5.02
CA GLY A 18 23.96 1.03 5.87
C GLY A 18 25.18 1.78 6.41
N ALA A 19 24.92 2.88 7.13
CA ALA A 19 25.98 3.72 7.71
C ALA A 19 26.80 2.98 8.78
N THR A 20 26.17 2.09 9.56
CA THR A 20 26.78 1.41 10.71
C THR A 20 26.98 -0.09 10.51
N ALA A 21 26.39 -0.68 9.47
CA ALA A 21 26.45 -2.11 9.23
C ALA A 21 26.20 -2.47 7.76
N ASN A 22 26.69 -3.64 7.39
CA ASN A 22 26.36 -4.30 6.13
C ASN A 22 25.61 -5.60 6.44
N VAL A 23 24.68 -5.97 5.57
CA VAL A 23 23.93 -7.24 5.66
C VAL A 23 24.35 -8.13 4.50
N TYR A 24 24.77 -9.35 4.80
CA TYR A 24 25.21 -10.34 3.81
C TYR A 24 24.30 -11.55 3.81
N ARG A 25 24.21 -12.24 2.67
CA ARG A 25 23.63 -13.57 2.60
C ARG A 25 24.64 -14.57 3.15
N GLY A 26 24.25 -15.25 4.21
CA GLY A 26 25.02 -16.30 4.87
C GLY A 26 24.38 -17.68 4.74
N ARG A 27 25.14 -18.69 5.11
CA ARG A 27 24.68 -20.08 5.23
C ARG A 27 25.07 -20.67 6.57
N HIS A 28 24.20 -21.49 7.15
CA HIS A 28 24.57 -22.33 8.29
C HIS A 28 25.51 -23.45 7.83
N LYS A 29 26.63 -23.64 8.54
CA LYS A 29 27.75 -24.51 8.16
C LYS A 29 27.37 -25.98 8.04
N LYS A 30 26.40 -26.45 8.83
CA LYS A 30 26.01 -27.86 8.86
C LYS A 30 24.85 -28.17 7.94
N THR A 31 23.83 -27.32 7.91
CA THR A 31 22.58 -27.59 7.18
C THR A 31 22.56 -26.97 5.79
N GLY A 32 23.35 -25.93 5.55
CA GLY A 32 23.36 -25.19 4.28
C GLY A 32 22.24 -24.15 4.14
N ASP A 33 21.34 -24.07 5.13
CA ASP A 33 20.20 -23.14 5.17
C ASP A 33 20.66 -21.68 5.07
N LEU A 34 19.86 -20.85 4.43
CA LEU A 34 20.17 -19.46 4.13
C LEU A 34 19.74 -18.52 5.27
N TYR A 35 20.58 -17.52 5.55
CA TYR A 35 20.36 -16.51 6.57
C TYR A 35 20.82 -15.13 6.08
N ALA A 36 20.31 -14.08 6.71
CA ALA A 36 20.87 -12.74 6.61
C ALA A 36 21.81 -12.49 7.80
N VAL A 37 23.04 -12.06 7.53
CA VAL A 37 24.05 -11.80 8.56
C VAL A 37 24.40 -10.32 8.57
N LYS A 38 23.98 -9.60 9.62
CA LYS A 38 24.30 -8.18 9.80
C LYS A 38 25.60 -8.03 10.57
N VAL A 39 26.57 -7.37 9.92
CA VAL A 39 27.94 -7.17 10.42
C VAL A 39 28.17 -5.68 10.60
N PHE A 40 28.50 -5.27 11.82
CA PHE A 40 28.74 -3.87 12.17
C PHE A 40 30.13 -3.42 11.69
N ASN A 41 30.20 -2.20 11.19
CA ASN A 41 31.45 -1.61 10.69
C ASN A 41 32.18 -0.81 11.79
N ASN A 42 33.40 -0.32 11.47
CA ASN A 42 34.23 0.43 12.41
C ASN A 42 33.54 1.70 12.95
N LEU A 43 32.71 2.37 12.13
CA LEU A 43 31.97 3.56 12.56
C LEU A 43 30.94 3.23 13.64
N SER A 44 30.34 2.03 13.60
CA SER A 44 29.42 1.57 14.63
C SER A 44 30.08 1.48 16.00
N PHE A 45 31.34 1.00 16.06
CA PHE A 45 32.08 0.81 17.30
C PHE A 45 32.57 2.12 17.94
N LEU A 46 32.53 3.24 17.20
CA LEU A 46 32.80 4.58 17.73
C LEU A 46 31.62 5.16 18.52
N ARG A 47 30.42 4.57 18.42
CA ARG A 47 29.23 5.03 19.15
C ARG A 47 29.32 4.62 20.62
N PRO A 48 28.61 5.30 21.54
CA PRO A 48 28.48 4.85 22.92
C PRO A 48 27.98 3.39 23.02
N LEU A 49 28.52 2.63 23.98
CA LEU A 49 28.23 1.19 24.11
C LEU A 49 26.74 0.90 24.31
N ASP A 50 26.04 1.75 25.08
CA ASP A 50 24.59 1.66 25.28
C ASP A 50 23.85 1.77 23.93
N VAL A 51 24.27 2.67 23.04
CA VAL A 51 23.69 2.83 21.70
C VAL A 51 23.96 1.61 20.82
N GLN A 52 25.16 1.03 20.90
CA GLN A 52 25.51 -0.18 20.14
C GLN A 52 24.67 -1.38 20.58
N MET A 53 24.38 -1.50 21.88
CA MET A 53 23.65 -2.63 22.44
C MET A 53 22.14 -2.58 22.17
N ARG A 54 21.55 -1.40 21.90
CA ARG A 54 20.10 -1.23 21.69
C ARG A 54 19.51 -2.19 20.67
N GLU A 55 20.13 -2.31 19.50
CA GLU A 55 19.60 -3.16 18.44
C GLU A 55 19.53 -4.64 18.87
N PHE A 56 20.52 -5.11 19.62
CA PHE A 56 20.53 -6.47 20.16
C PHE A 56 19.44 -6.67 21.21
N GLU A 57 19.26 -5.73 22.13
CA GLU A 57 18.26 -5.84 23.19
C GLU A 57 16.83 -5.71 22.64
N VAL A 58 16.61 -4.85 21.65
CA VAL A 58 15.35 -4.75 20.91
C VAL A 58 15.03 -6.08 20.23
N LEU A 59 15.93 -6.58 19.38
CA LEU A 59 15.65 -7.79 18.60
C LEU A 59 15.45 -9.05 19.45
N LYS A 60 16.02 -9.13 20.66
CA LYS A 60 15.78 -10.24 21.59
C LYS A 60 14.35 -10.27 22.14
N LYS A 61 13.68 -9.11 22.24
CA LYS A 61 12.30 -8.99 22.74
C LYS A 61 11.26 -9.31 21.66
N LEU A 62 11.63 -9.16 20.39
CA LEU A 62 10.71 -9.23 19.26
C LEU A 62 10.58 -10.66 18.73
N ASN A 63 9.34 -11.15 18.67
CA ASN A 63 9.01 -12.43 18.04
C ASN A 63 7.59 -12.37 17.48
N HIS A 64 7.46 -12.07 16.19
CA HIS A 64 6.18 -11.90 15.53
C HIS A 64 6.30 -12.22 14.03
N LYS A 65 5.21 -12.68 13.40
CA LYS A 65 5.24 -13.09 11.98
C LYS A 65 5.63 -11.94 11.04
N ASN A 66 5.27 -10.70 11.41
CA ASN A 66 5.55 -9.46 10.67
C ASN A 66 6.81 -8.71 11.15
N ILE A 67 7.71 -9.39 11.86
CA ILE A 67 9.05 -8.88 12.20
C ILE A 67 10.07 -9.91 11.69
N VAL A 68 11.14 -9.45 11.04
CA VAL A 68 12.22 -10.34 10.59
C VAL A 68 12.84 -11.03 11.80
N LYS A 69 12.82 -12.36 11.80
CA LYS A 69 13.21 -13.15 12.98
C LYS A 69 14.71 -13.08 13.24
N LEU A 70 15.09 -12.78 14.49
CA LEU A 70 16.44 -13.01 14.99
C LEU A 70 16.63 -14.50 15.34
N PHE A 71 17.62 -15.15 14.74
CA PHE A 71 17.97 -16.55 15.06
C PHE A 71 19.07 -16.64 16.11
N ALA A 72 20.12 -15.82 15.97
CA ALA A 72 21.26 -15.87 16.88
C ALA A 72 22.03 -14.56 16.92
N VAL A 73 22.74 -14.36 18.02
CA VAL A 73 23.83 -13.39 18.14
C VAL A 73 25.11 -14.19 18.31
N GLU A 74 26.03 -14.09 17.34
CA GLU A 74 27.30 -14.82 17.37
C GLU A 74 28.49 -13.87 17.22
N GLU A 75 29.69 -14.38 17.48
CA GLU A 75 30.92 -13.62 17.29
C GLU A 75 31.59 -14.03 15.98
N GLU A 76 32.03 -13.05 15.19
CA GLU A 76 32.83 -13.29 14.00
C GLU A 76 34.21 -13.84 14.41
N SER A 77 34.68 -14.85 13.68
CA SER A 77 35.82 -15.67 14.09
C SER A 77 37.13 -14.91 14.23
N ASN A 78 37.37 -13.88 13.40
CA ASN A 78 38.64 -13.15 13.36
C ASN A 78 38.62 -11.94 14.30
N THR A 79 37.55 -11.16 14.27
CA THR A 79 37.42 -9.89 14.99
C THR A 79 36.81 -10.04 16.37
N ARG A 80 36.13 -11.17 16.64
CA ARG A 80 35.34 -11.42 17.86
C ARG A 80 34.18 -10.41 18.06
N HIS A 81 33.88 -9.60 17.04
CA HIS A 81 32.75 -8.69 17.06
C HIS A 81 31.44 -9.45 16.93
N LYS A 82 30.40 -9.00 17.66
CA LYS A 82 29.06 -9.57 17.57
C LYS A 82 28.44 -9.29 16.19
N VAL A 83 27.74 -10.29 15.66
CA VAL A 83 26.92 -10.21 14.44
C VAL A 83 25.51 -10.70 14.75
N LEU A 84 24.54 -10.20 13.97
CA LEU A 84 23.16 -10.67 14.04
C LEU A 84 22.91 -11.67 12.92
N VAL A 85 22.38 -12.84 13.26
CA VAL A 85 21.93 -13.85 12.31
C VAL A 85 20.41 -13.83 12.27
N MET A 86 19.86 -13.50 11.12
CA MET A 86 18.45 -13.18 10.92
C MET A 86 17.84 -14.02 9.81
N GLU A 87 16.51 -14.08 9.79
CA GLU A 87 15.72 -14.63 8.70
C GLU A 87 16.14 -14.02 7.35
N TYR A 88 16.44 -14.87 6.38
CA TYR A 88 16.69 -14.43 5.01
C TYR A 88 15.36 -14.32 4.26
N CYS A 89 15.10 -13.13 3.71
CA CYS A 89 13.92 -12.86 2.89
C CYS A 89 14.32 -12.82 1.41
N PRO A 90 14.11 -13.91 0.64
CA PRO A 90 14.63 -14.01 -0.73
C PRO A 90 13.93 -13.09 -1.74
N CYS A 91 12.71 -12.64 -1.44
CA CYS A 91 11.89 -11.84 -2.35
C CYS A 91 12.16 -10.33 -2.26
N GLY A 92 13.22 -9.92 -1.54
CA GLY A 92 13.57 -8.53 -1.38
C GLY A 92 12.64 -7.80 -0.40
N SER A 93 12.38 -6.53 -0.66
CA SER A 93 11.59 -5.64 0.19
C SER A 93 10.43 -5.02 -0.57
N LEU A 94 9.53 -4.34 0.14
CA LEU A 94 8.47 -3.54 -0.46
C LEU A 94 9.06 -2.50 -1.43
N TYR A 95 10.26 -1.98 -1.16
CA TYR A 95 10.95 -1.11 -2.11
C TYR A 95 11.16 -1.78 -3.46
N THR A 96 11.69 -3.01 -3.50
CA THR A 96 11.90 -3.72 -4.77
C THR A 96 10.59 -4.06 -5.47
N VAL A 97 9.51 -4.30 -4.72
CA VAL A 97 8.17 -4.49 -5.29
C VAL A 97 7.66 -3.21 -5.95
N LEU A 98 7.85 -2.04 -5.33
CA LEU A 98 7.42 -0.75 -5.88
C LEU A 98 8.22 -0.30 -7.11
N GLU A 99 9.45 -0.81 -7.29
CA GLU A 99 10.26 -0.57 -8.50
C GLU A 99 9.81 -1.43 -9.71
N GLU A 100 8.93 -2.42 -9.51
CA GLU A 100 8.34 -3.17 -10.61
C GLU A 100 7.46 -2.25 -11.48
N SER A 101 7.61 -2.32 -12.80
CA SER A 101 6.92 -1.41 -13.72
C SER A 101 5.39 -1.48 -13.63
N SER A 102 4.83 -2.63 -13.26
CA SER A 102 3.39 -2.81 -13.04
C SER A 102 2.86 -1.98 -11.85
N ASN A 103 3.74 -1.60 -10.91
CA ASN A 103 3.40 -0.92 -9.67
C ASN A 103 3.73 0.59 -9.73
N ALA A 104 4.04 1.12 -10.93
CA ALA A 104 4.41 2.53 -11.12
C ALA A 104 3.33 3.53 -10.67
N TYR A 105 2.07 3.08 -10.58
CA TYR A 105 0.93 3.87 -10.11
C TYR A 105 0.33 3.37 -8.78
N GLY A 106 1.09 2.52 -8.07
CA GLY A 106 0.66 1.88 -6.83
C GLY A 106 0.48 0.38 -6.99
N LEU A 107 0.42 -0.30 -5.85
CA LEU A 107 0.19 -1.73 -5.77
C LEU A 107 -1.24 -2.10 -6.19
N PRO A 108 -1.47 -3.33 -6.67
CA PRO A 108 -2.78 -3.95 -6.67
C PRO A 108 -3.45 -3.86 -5.29
N GLU A 109 -4.78 -3.75 -5.27
CA GLU A 109 -5.56 -3.49 -4.05
C GLU A 109 -5.48 -4.62 -3.01
N ASP A 110 -5.41 -5.86 -3.47
CA ASP A 110 -5.18 -7.05 -2.66
C ASP A 110 -3.78 -7.02 -2.00
N GLU A 111 -2.74 -6.75 -2.78
CA GLU A 111 -1.37 -6.65 -2.27
C GLU A 111 -1.23 -5.47 -1.29
N PHE A 112 -1.86 -4.33 -1.58
CA PHE A 112 -1.89 -3.19 -0.68
C PHE A 112 -2.55 -3.52 0.66
N LEU A 113 -3.67 -4.27 0.66
CA LEU A 113 -4.33 -4.71 1.90
C LEU A 113 -3.45 -5.65 2.73
N ILE A 114 -2.65 -6.52 2.09
CA ILE A 114 -1.65 -7.34 2.77
C ILE A 114 -0.58 -6.45 3.42
N VAL A 115 -0.05 -5.46 2.70
CA VAL A 115 0.91 -4.48 3.26
C VAL A 115 0.30 -3.74 4.46
N LEU A 116 -0.93 -3.25 4.33
CA LEU A 116 -1.65 -2.56 5.41
C LEU A 116 -1.76 -3.45 6.65
N HIS A 117 -2.29 -4.67 6.48
CA HIS A 117 -2.44 -5.63 7.57
C HIS A 117 -1.11 -5.94 8.26
N ASP A 118 -0.09 -6.30 7.49
CA ASP A 118 1.17 -6.81 8.02
C ASP A 118 2.01 -5.72 8.69
N VAL A 119 2.04 -4.51 8.12
CA VAL A 119 2.72 -3.36 8.72
C VAL A 119 2.01 -2.93 10.00
N VAL A 120 0.67 -2.90 10.02
CA VAL A 120 -0.12 -2.57 11.22
C VAL A 120 0.13 -3.61 12.31
N ALA A 121 0.10 -4.90 11.99
CA ALA A 121 0.34 -5.97 12.95
C ALA A 121 1.78 -5.95 13.49
N GLY A 122 2.77 -5.71 12.63
CA GLY A 122 4.16 -5.50 13.05
C GLY A 122 4.31 -4.29 13.96
N MET A 123 3.62 -3.19 13.66
CA MET A 123 3.67 -1.97 14.48
C MET A 123 3.00 -2.15 15.84
N ASN A 124 1.86 -2.85 15.90
CA ASN A 124 1.21 -3.20 17.16
C ASN A 124 2.16 -4.02 18.06
N HIS A 125 2.86 -5.00 17.48
CA HIS A 125 3.86 -5.79 18.21
C HIS A 125 5.01 -4.92 18.73
N LEU A 126 5.47 -3.90 18.01
CA LEU A 126 6.48 -2.97 18.55
C LEU A 126 5.91 -2.12 19.69
N ARG A 127 4.66 -1.66 19.58
CA ARG A 127 3.99 -0.85 20.61
C ARG A 127 3.81 -1.63 21.92
N GLU A 128 3.44 -2.91 21.86
CA GLU A 128 3.28 -3.78 23.03
C GLU A 128 4.57 -3.90 23.87
N TYR A 129 5.74 -3.70 23.24
CA TYR A 129 7.04 -3.73 23.90
C TYR A 129 7.67 -2.34 24.10
N GLY A 130 6.92 -1.26 23.88
CA GLY A 130 7.42 0.12 24.03
C GLY A 130 8.53 0.49 23.05
N ILE A 131 8.60 -0.16 21.89
CA ILE A 131 9.67 0.04 20.90
C ILE A 131 9.22 1.02 19.82
N VAL A 132 10.07 1.99 19.53
CA VAL A 132 9.95 2.92 18.39
C VAL A 132 11.06 2.61 17.39
N HIS A 133 10.69 2.40 16.12
CA HIS A 133 11.58 1.95 15.05
C HIS A 133 12.43 3.09 14.47
N ARG A 134 11.82 4.24 14.14
CA ARG A 134 12.44 5.48 13.65
C ARG A 134 13.09 5.45 12.25
N ASP A 135 12.89 4.37 11.49
CA ASP A 135 13.34 4.28 10.08
C ASP A 135 12.43 3.33 9.29
N ILE A 136 11.12 3.45 9.48
CA ILE A 136 10.15 2.71 8.67
C ILE A 136 10.12 3.32 7.27
N LYS A 137 10.30 2.47 6.27
CA LYS A 137 10.28 2.80 4.85
C LYS A 137 10.14 1.52 4.04
N PRO A 138 9.74 1.57 2.76
CA PRO A 138 9.65 0.38 1.92
C PRO A 138 10.91 -0.51 1.90
N GLY A 139 12.10 0.09 2.01
CA GLY A 139 13.36 -0.65 2.05
C GLY A 139 13.57 -1.51 3.30
N ASN A 140 12.89 -1.18 4.41
CA ASN A 140 12.96 -1.88 5.69
C ASN A 140 11.71 -2.74 5.96
N ILE A 141 10.89 -2.98 4.93
CA ILE A 141 9.72 -3.85 4.99
C ILE A 141 10.00 -5.01 4.03
N MET A 142 10.49 -6.13 4.55
CA MET A 142 10.87 -7.29 3.77
C MET A 142 9.64 -8.05 3.29
N ARG A 143 9.74 -8.70 2.13
CA ARG A 143 8.71 -9.58 1.58
C ARG A 143 9.18 -11.03 1.62
N VAL A 144 8.30 -11.92 2.05
CA VAL A 144 8.42 -13.38 1.86
C VAL A 144 7.13 -13.91 1.24
N ILE A 145 7.18 -15.11 0.67
CA ILE A 145 5.98 -15.81 0.18
C ILE A 145 5.57 -16.83 1.23
N GLY A 146 4.34 -16.73 1.71
CA GLY A 146 3.71 -17.65 2.65
C GLY A 146 3.45 -19.03 2.03
N GLU A 147 3.05 -19.98 2.87
CA GLU A 147 2.75 -21.35 2.44
C GLU A 147 1.53 -21.43 1.51
N ASP A 148 0.63 -20.45 1.60
CA ASP A 148 -0.55 -20.28 0.75
C ASP A 148 -0.23 -19.56 -0.58
N GLY A 149 1.02 -19.16 -0.80
CA GLY A 149 1.47 -18.42 -1.97
C GLY A 149 1.25 -16.90 -1.88
N CYS A 150 0.66 -16.41 -0.78
CA CYS A 150 0.44 -14.98 -0.55
C CYS A 150 1.71 -14.29 -0.06
N SER A 151 1.83 -12.98 -0.29
CA SER A 151 2.89 -12.18 0.33
C SER A 151 2.73 -12.13 1.85
N VAL A 152 3.86 -12.09 2.56
CA VAL A 152 3.93 -11.70 3.99
C VAL A 152 5.01 -10.64 4.14
N TYR A 153 4.64 -9.51 4.73
CA TYR A 153 5.54 -8.38 4.96
C TYR A 153 6.05 -8.34 6.40
N LYS A 154 7.34 -7.99 6.54
CA LYS A 154 8.07 -8.05 7.81
C LYS A 154 8.94 -6.81 8.04
N LEU A 155 8.81 -6.14 9.18
CA LEU A 155 9.70 -5.04 9.55
C LEU A 155 11.11 -5.56 9.87
N THR A 156 12.13 -4.79 9.49
CA THR A 156 13.55 -5.09 9.76
C THR A 156 14.36 -3.81 9.97
N ASP A 157 15.65 -3.98 10.27
CA ASP A 157 16.62 -2.90 10.47
C ASP A 157 16.32 -1.99 11.68
N PHE A 158 16.46 -2.58 12.86
CA PHE A 158 16.28 -1.93 14.15
C PHE A 158 17.51 -1.14 14.62
N GLY A 159 18.43 -0.80 13.71
CA GLY A 159 19.67 -0.06 14.05
C GLY A 159 19.41 1.36 14.57
N ALA A 160 18.25 1.91 14.23
CA ALA A 160 17.72 3.16 14.76
C ALA A 160 16.72 2.96 15.89
N ALA A 161 16.29 1.73 16.19
CA ALA A 161 15.21 1.51 17.14
C ALA A 161 15.64 1.80 18.58
N ARG A 162 14.67 2.12 19.43
CA ARG A 162 14.87 2.22 20.87
C ARG A 162 13.57 1.94 21.61
N GLU A 163 13.72 1.51 22.85
CA GLU A 163 12.64 1.52 23.83
C GLU A 163 12.43 2.97 24.30
N LEU A 164 11.17 3.32 24.54
CA LEU A 164 10.75 4.54 25.19
C LEU A 164 9.81 4.15 26.34
N GLU A 165 10.05 4.70 27.52
CA GLU A 165 8.99 4.81 28.53
C GLU A 165 7.91 5.80 28.03
N ASP A 166 6.66 5.71 28.48
CA ASP A 166 5.53 6.41 27.85
C ASP A 166 5.67 7.94 27.74
N ASP A 167 6.47 8.57 28.62
CA ASP A 167 6.78 10.01 28.60
C ASP A 167 8.22 10.32 28.12
N GLU A 168 8.99 9.29 27.74
CA GLU A 168 10.38 9.45 27.36
C GLU A 168 10.49 9.98 25.93
N GLN A 169 11.27 11.04 25.78
CA GLN A 169 11.51 11.68 24.50
C GLN A 169 12.97 11.57 24.11
N PHE A 170 13.26 11.50 22.81
CA PHE A 170 14.61 11.26 22.31
C PHE A 170 15.20 12.45 21.52
N VAL A 171 16.51 12.38 21.30
CA VAL A 171 17.34 13.45 20.72
C VAL A 171 18.16 12.95 19.51
N SER A 172 18.33 11.63 19.37
CA SER A 172 19.21 11.02 18.35
C SER A 172 18.59 10.96 16.96
N LEU A 173 19.40 11.23 15.93
CA LEU A 173 19.00 11.42 14.54
C LEU A 173 19.27 10.17 13.71
N TYR A 174 18.19 9.57 13.22
CA TYR A 174 18.21 8.42 12.33
C TYR A 174 17.02 8.51 11.38
N GLY A 175 17.10 7.85 10.23
CA GLY A 175 16.00 7.75 9.27
C GLY A 175 16.37 8.17 7.86
N THR A 176 15.46 7.92 6.92
CA THR A 176 15.64 8.19 5.49
C THR A 176 14.88 9.44 5.10
N GLU A 177 15.58 10.41 4.51
CA GLU A 177 15.14 11.81 4.33
C GLU A 177 13.71 11.94 3.79
N GLU A 178 13.32 11.07 2.86
CA GLU A 178 12.02 11.05 2.19
C GLU A 178 10.84 10.61 3.08
N TYR A 179 11.11 9.92 4.19
CA TYR A 179 10.11 9.29 5.07
C TYR A 179 10.13 9.88 6.50
N LEU A 180 10.98 10.88 6.75
CA LEU A 180 11.15 11.49 8.06
C LEU A 180 9.99 12.42 8.42
N HIS A 181 9.56 12.34 9.68
CA HIS A 181 8.71 13.33 10.31
C HIS A 181 9.38 14.73 10.28
N PRO A 182 8.62 15.84 10.12
CA PRO A 182 9.17 17.20 10.00
C PRO A 182 10.14 17.58 11.11
N ASP A 183 9.77 17.31 12.36
CA ASP A 183 10.63 17.65 13.50
C ASP A 183 11.98 16.88 13.44
N MET A 184 11.99 15.64 12.91
CA MET A 184 13.23 14.86 12.75
C MET A 184 14.05 15.36 11.56
N TYR A 185 13.38 15.78 10.48
CA TYR A 185 14.01 16.29 9.28
C TYR A 185 14.81 17.58 9.54
N GLU A 186 14.23 18.54 10.28
CA GLU A 186 14.92 19.79 10.62
C GLU A 186 16.29 19.55 11.24
N ARG A 187 16.33 18.58 12.15
CA ARG A 187 17.52 18.31 12.94
C ARG A 187 18.48 17.37 12.21
N ALA A 188 17.98 16.31 11.58
CA ALA A 188 18.78 15.30 10.88
C ALA A 188 19.38 15.83 9.58
N VAL A 189 18.61 16.62 8.84
CA VAL A 189 18.93 17.02 7.47
C VAL A 189 19.41 18.47 7.43
N LEU A 190 18.71 19.40 8.09
CA LEU A 190 19.10 20.82 8.09
C LEU A 190 20.10 21.19 9.19
N ARG A 191 20.41 20.26 10.11
CA ARG A 191 21.39 20.44 11.21
C ARG A 191 21.15 21.68 12.08
N LYS A 192 19.88 22.06 12.29
CA LYS A 192 19.53 23.16 13.20
C LYS A 192 19.46 22.69 14.65
N ASP A 193 19.94 23.50 15.58
CA ASP A 193 19.83 23.27 17.02
C ASP A 193 18.40 23.53 17.50
N HIS A 194 17.57 22.50 17.50
CA HIS A 194 16.25 22.51 18.14
C HIS A 194 16.18 21.43 19.23
N GLN A 195 15.74 21.82 20.42
CA GLN A 195 15.49 20.94 21.57
C GLN A 195 14.08 20.34 21.56
N LYS A 196 13.44 20.23 20.38
CA LYS A 196 12.13 19.60 20.29
C LYS A 196 12.29 18.09 20.50
N LYS A 197 11.40 17.57 21.31
CA LYS A 197 11.46 16.22 21.86
C LYS A 197 10.45 15.35 21.10
N TYR A 198 10.88 14.18 20.64
CA TYR A 198 10.10 13.31 19.74
C TYR A 198 9.40 12.18 20.51
N GLY A 199 8.12 11.93 20.17
CA GLY A 199 7.36 10.79 20.67
C GLY A 199 7.28 9.63 19.68
N ALA A 200 6.50 8.60 20.03
CA ALA A 200 6.34 7.41 19.19
C ALA A 200 5.58 7.68 17.86
N THR A 201 4.90 8.82 17.72
CA THR A 201 4.13 9.21 16.52
C THR A 201 5.00 9.42 15.27
N VAL A 202 6.33 9.52 15.40
CA VAL A 202 7.24 9.59 14.25
C VAL A 202 7.12 8.37 13.33
N ASP A 203 6.86 7.18 13.90
CA ASP A 203 6.66 5.96 13.13
C ASP A 203 5.35 6.01 12.35
N LEU A 204 4.30 6.63 12.90
CA LEU A 204 3.01 6.81 12.22
C LEU A 204 3.16 7.69 10.98
N TRP A 205 3.97 8.75 11.04
CA TRP A 205 4.29 9.55 9.85
C TRP A 205 5.00 8.73 8.78
N SER A 206 6.05 8.00 9.16
CA SER A 206 6.78 7.15 8.22
C SER A 206 5.91 6.04 7.60
N ILE A 207 4.98 5.49 8.37
CA ILE A 207 3.94 4.56 7.89
C ILE A 207 3.01 5.28 6.91
N GLY A 208 2.53 6.49 7.21
CA GLY A 208 1.68 7.27 6.31
C GLY A 208 2.34 7.55 4.97
N VAL A 209 3.62 7.93 4.97
CA VAL A 209 4.39 8.13 3.73
C VAL A 209 4.54 6.81 2.97
N THR A 210 4.78 5.71 3.69
CA THR A 210 4.91 4.37 3.12
C THR A 210 3.61 3.88 2.48
N PHE A 211 2.46 4.05 3.15
CA PHE A 211 1.16 3.69 2.60
C PHE A 211 0.75 4.56 1.42
N TYR A 212 1.03 5.87 1.46
CA TYR A 212 0.82 6.72 0.29
C TYR A 212 1.67 6.24 -0.90
N HIS A 213 2.94 5.91 -0.67
CA HIS A 213 3.82 5.38 -1.72
C HIS A 213 3.31 4.05 -2.27
N ALA A 214 2.91 3.12 -1.40
CA ALA A 214 2.34 1.85 -1.81
C ALA A 214 1.03 2.00 -2.60
N ALA A 215 0.18 2.96 -2.26
CA ALA A 215 -1.09 3.21 -2.94
C ALA A 215 -0.96 3.93 -4.29
N THR A 216 0.15 4.64 -4.53
CA THR A 216 0.26 5.58 -5.67
C THR A 216 1.52 5.44 -6.52
N GLY A 217 2.50 4.64 -6.10
CA GLY A 217 3.81 4.55 -6.74
C GLY A 217 4.64 5.83 -6.63
N SER A 218 4.20 6.80 -5.81
CA SER A 218 4.83 8.12 -5.68
C SER A 218 4.90 8.58 -4.24
N LEU A 219 5.92 9.39 -3.91
CA LEU A 219 6.00 10.04 -2.60
C LEU A 219 4.92 11.14 -2.45
N PRO A 220 4.35 11.32 -1.25
CA PRO A 220 3.33 12.35 -0.98
C PRO A 220 3.88 13.77 -1.05
N PHE A 221 5.15 13.97 -0.68
CA PHE A 221 5.77 15.30 -0.59
C PHE A 221 6.97 15.37 -1.52
N ARG A 222 6.90 16.23 -2.55
CA ARG A 222 7.92 16.29 -3.60
C ARG A 222 8.21 17.74 -4.01
N PRO A 223 9.42 18.24 -3.71
CA PRO A 223 9.99 19.39 -4.41
C PRO A 223 10.16 19.08 -5.90
N PHE A 224 10.21 20.11 -6.74
CA PHE A 224 10.37 19.93 -8.20
C PHE A 224 11.66 19.18 -8.55
N GLU A 225 12.76 19.53 -7.90
CA GLU A 225 14.08 18.90 -8.09
C GLU A 225 14.21 17.54 -7.38
N GLY A 226 13.20 17.17 -6.59
CA GLY A 226 13.16 15.96 -5.79
C GLY A 226 13.61 16.15 -4.33
N PRO A 227 13.16 15.29 -3.40
CA PRO A 227 13.36 15.47 -1.96
C PRO A 227 14.83 15.58 -1.53
N ARG A 228 15.73 14.81 -2.16
CA ARG A 228 17.17 14.81 -1.84
C ARG A 228 17.92 16.04 -2.37
N ARG A 229 17.43 16.65 -3.45
CA ARG A 229 18.10 17.78 -4.11
C ARG A 229 17.71 19.10 -3.49
N ASN A 230 16.45 19.25 -3.09
CA ASN A 230 15.94 20.49 -2.52
C ASN A 230 15.39 20.28 -1.10
N LYS A 231 16.32 20.25 -0.14
CA LYS A 231 16.04 19.89 1.24
C LYS A 231 15.24 20.96 1.96
N GLU A 232 15.45 22.22 1.60
CA GLU A 232 14.79 23.39 2.14
C GLU A 232 13.32 23.41 1.73
N VAL A 233 13.01 23.19 0.45
CA VAL A 233 11.62 23.09 -0.02
C VAL A 233 10.96 21.85 0.56
N MET A 234 11.66 20.71 0.66
CA MET A 234 11.12 19.51 1.29
C MET A 234 10.71 19.80 2.74
N TYR A 235 11.60 20.43 3.51
CA TYR A 235 11.31 20.82 4.89
C TYR A 235 10.10 21.77 4.97
N LYS A 236 10.04 22.76 4.07
CA LYS A 236 8.92 23.69 3.98
C LYS A 236 7.60 22.96 3.71
N ILE A 237 7.59 22.02 2.76
CA ILE A 237 6.40 21.22 2.43
C ILE A 237 5.95 20.49 3.70
N ILE A 238 6.80 19.71 4.33
CA ILE A 238 6.35 18.84 5.42
C ILE A 238 6.00 19.60 6.72
N THR A 239 6.51 20.82 6.91
CA THR A 239 6.20 21.67 8.09
C THR A 239 5.04 22.63 7.88
N GLU A 240 4.92 23.25 6.71
CA GLU A 240 3.85 24.22 6.39
C GLU A 240 2.61 23.55 5.79
N LYS A 241 2.58 22.22 5.76
CA LYS A 241 1.46 21.42 5.25
C LYS A 241 0.15 21.80 5.95
N PRO A 242 -0.92 22.17 5.22
CA PRO A 242 -2.22 22.38 5.81
C PRO A 242 -2.78 21.08 6.42
N SER A 243 -3.41 21.17 7.60
CA SER A 243 -4.08 20.02 8.23
C SER A 243 -5.12 19.41 7.28
N GLY A 244 -5.22 18.07 7.30
CA GLY A 244 -6.10 17.31 6.42
C GLY A 244 -5.54 17.01 5.02
N THR A 245 -4.47 17.67 4.58
CA THR A 245 -3.82 17.37 3.30
C THR A 245 -2.88 16.17 3.42
N ILE A 246 -2.88 15.32 2.38
CA ILE A 246 -2.11 14.06 2.33
C ILE A 246 -0.94 14.12 1.36
N SER A 247 -0.90 15.10 0.46
CA SER A 247 0.20 15.29 -0.49
C SER A 247 0.44 16.77 -0.80
N GLY A 248 1.68 17.08 -1.14
CA GLY A 248 2.15 18.42 -1.53
C GLY A 248 3.24 18.33 -2.59
N HIS A 249 2.95 18.80 -3.80
CA HIS A 249 3.88 18.71 -4.93
C HIS A 249 4.21 20.08 -5.51
N GLN A 250 5.49 20.30 -5.78
CA GLN A 250 5.95 21.46 -6.53
C GLN A 250 6.17 21.07 -7.99
N LYS A 251 5.34 21.58 -8.91
CA LYS A 251 5.36 21.18 -10.33
C LYS A 251 6.45 21.83 -11.18
N CYS A 252 6.96 22.98 -10.78
CA CYS A 252 8.00 23.72 -11.49
C CYS A 252 8.95 24.39 -10.51
N GLU A 253 10.15 24.71 -10.99
CA GLU A 253 11.16 25.39 -10.19
C GLU A 253 10.61 26.68 -9.57
N ASN A 254 10.79 26.85 -8.25
CA ASN A 254 10.26 27.98 -7.47
C ASN A 254 8.73 28.17 -7.54
N GLY A 255 8.00 27.18 -8.06
CA GLY A 255 6.54 27.18 -8.12
C GLY A 255 5.89 27.05 -6.74
N LYS A 256 4.58 27.33 -6.69
CA LYS A 256 3.75 27.07 -5.51
C LYS A 256 3.61 25.57 -5.26
N ILE A 257 3.39 25.20 -4.00
CA ILE A 257 3.07 23.82 -3.62
C ILE A 257 1.58 23.59 -3.90
N GLU A 258 1.28 22.55 -4.67
CA GLU A 258 -0.08 22.08 -4.87
C GLU A 258 -0.42 21.03 -3.81
N TRP A 259 -1.37 21.38 -2.94
CA TRP A 259 -1.83 20.53 -1.86
C TRP A 259 -3.06 19.73 -2.29
N SER A 260 -3.14 18.47 -1.87
CA SER A 260 -4.34 17.63 -2.06
C SER A 260 -4.76 16.97 -0.76
N THR A 261 -6.08 16.89 -0.57
CA THR A 261 -6.73 16.09 0.48
C THR A 261 -7.21 14.74 -0.05
N GLU A 262 -7.02 14.46 -1.34
CA GLU A 262 -7.48 13.25 -2.02
C GLU A 262 -6.33 12.51 -2.70
N MET A 263 -6.51 11.20 -2.89
CA MET A 263 -5.61 10.38 -3.68
C MET A 263 -5.55 10.84 -5.15
N PRO A 264 -4.40 10.71 -5.83
CA PRO A 264 -4.29 11.08 -7.23
C PRO A 264 -5.23 10.24 -8.11
N VAL A 265 -5.68 10.81 -9.23
CA VAL A 265 -6.59 10.14 -10.17
C VAL A 265 -6.02 8.83 -10.73
N SER A 266 -4.70 8.71 -10.78
CA SER A 266 -3.97 7.51 -11.25
C SER A 266 -3.82 6.42 -10.18
N CYS A 267 -4.28 6.64 -8.94
CA CYS A 267 -4.17 5.65 -7.86
C CYS A 267 -4.83 4.32 -8.26
N SER A 268 -4.09 3.23 -8.08
CA SER A 268 -4.51 1.87 -8.41
C SER A 268 -5.66 1.33 -7.54
N LEU A 269 -5.82 1.87 -6.33
CA LEU A 269 -6.83 1.42 -5.38
C LEU A 269 -8.24 1.85 -5.82
N SER A 270 -9.25 1.04 -5.55
CA SER A 270 -10.63 1.43 -5.78
C SER A 270 -10.99 2.71 -5.02
N LYS A 271 -11.96 3.47 -5.55
CA LYS A 271 -12.59 4.57 -4.80
C LYS A 271 -13.19 4.06 -3.48
N GLY A 272 -13.48 2.77 -3.38
CA GLY A 272 -13.83 2.04 -2.16
C GLY A 272 -12.83 2.30 -1.06
N LEU A 273 -11.64 1.76 -1.27
CA LEU A 273 -10.56 1.81 -0.32
C LEU A 273 -9.96 3.22 -0.17
N GLN A 274 -9.85 4.00 -1.26
CA GLN A 274 -9.35 5.38 -1.18
C GLN A 274 -10.14 6.22 -0.17
N SER A 275 -11.47 6.06 -0.11
CA SER A 275 -12.32 6.82 0.81
C SER A 275 -12.13 6.45 2.29
N LEU A 276 -11.63 5.24 2.57
CA LEU A 276 -11.33 4.77 3.91
C LEU A 276 -9.88 5.10 4.32
N LEU A 277 -8.94 4.98 3.39
CA LEU A 277 -7.52 5.22 3.62
C LEU A 277 -7.17 6.71 3.74
N THR A 278 -7.86 7.59 3.00
CA THR A 278 -7.56 9.03 2.99
C THR A 278 -7.67 9.68 4.38
N PRO A 279 -8.74 9.44 5.18
CA PRO A 279 -8.79 9.90 6.56
C PRO A 279 -7.64 9.38 7.42
N VAL A 280 -7.27 8.11 7.28
CA VAL A 280 -6.12 7.54 8.02
C VAL A 280 -4.84 8.32 7.71
N LEU A 281 -4.53 8.49 6.41
CA LEU A 281 -3.36 9.24 5.97
C LEU A 281 -3.37 10.69 6.46
N ALA A 282 -4.51 11.37 6.37
CA ALA A 282 -4.64 12.78 6.75
C ALA A 282 -4.31 13.02 8.23
N ASN A 283 -4.61 12.05 9.10
CA ASN A 283 -4.42 12.17 10.54
C ASN A 283 -3.06 11.65 11.04
N ILE A 284 -2.40 10.73 10.33
CA ILE A 284 -1.03 10.27 10.68
C ILE A 284 0.06 11.06 9.94
N LEU A 285 -0.26 11.68 8.81
CA LEU A 285 0.56 12.70 8.16
C LEU A 285 0.23 14.07 8.76
N GLU A 286 0.24 14.20 10.08
CA GLU A 286 0.05 15.47 10.78
C GLU A 286 1.28 15.75 11.64
N ALA A 287 1.91 16.89 11.39
CA ALA A 287 3.14 17.32 12.05
C ALA A 287 2.85 17.90 13.44
N ASP A 288 1.65 18.45 13.60
CA ASP A 288 1.13 18.96 14.86
C ASP A 288 0.79 17.79 15.78
N GLN A 289 1.61 17.59 16.82
CA GLN A 289 1.48 16.46 17.75
C GLN A 289 0.14 16.45 18.50
N GLU A 290 -0.52 17.61 18.68
CA GLU A 290 -1.82 17.68 19.36
C GLU A 290 -2.98 17.23 18.46
N LYS A 291 -2.79 17.29 17.13
CA LYS A 291 -3.79 16.92 16.12
C LYS A 291 -3.54 15.54 15.52
N CYS A 292 -2.29 15.09 15.52
CA CYS A 292 -1.90 13.77 15.04
C CYS A 292 -2.59 12.66 15.86
N TRP A 293 -3.03 11.59 15.19
CA TRP A 293 -3.59 10.45 15.90
C TRP A 293 -2.58 9.78 16.83
N GLY A 294 -3.09 9.30 17.95
CA GLY A 294 -2.40 8.31 18.78
C GLY A 294 -2.50 6.89 18.18
N PHE A 295 -1.69 5.97 18.70
CA PHE A 295 -1.64 4.58 18.24
C PHE A 295 -2.98 3.85 18.37
N ASP A 296 -3.71 4.03 19.47
CA ASP A 296 -4.97 3.33 19.70
C ASP A 296 -6.00 3.67 18.60
N GLN A 297 -6.08 4.94 18.22
CA GLN A 297 -6.95 5.39 17.14
C GLN A 297 -6.46 4.88 15.79
N PHE A 298 -5.16 4.95 15.51
CA PHE A 298 -4.58 4.40 14.29
C PHE A 298 -4.90 2.89 14.13
N PHE A 299 -4.73 2.10 15.19
CA PHE A 299 -5.04 0.67 15.18
C PHE A 299 -6.54 0.41 15.05
N ALA A 300 -7.39 1.16 15.75
CA ALA A 300 -8.84 1.01 15.63
C ALA A 300 -9.33 1.27 14.20
N GLU A 301 -8.87 2.36 13.59
CA GLU A 301 -9.30 2.79 12.26
C GLU A 301 -8.74 1.89 11.15
N THR A 302 -7.48 1.46 11.25
CA THR A 302 -6.92 0.50 10.28
C THR A 302 -7.54 -0.89 10.43
N ASN A 303 -7.83 -1.34 11.65
CA ASN A 303 -8.56 -2.58 11.86
C ASN A 303 -10.01 -2.47 11.35
N ASP A 304 -10.70 -1.33 11.48
CA ASP A 304 -12.02 -1.13 10.88
C ASP A 304 -11.99 -1.39 9.36
N ILE A 305 -10.95 -0.90 8.67
CA ILE A 305 -10.77 -1.16 7.23
C ILE A 305 -10.57 -2.65 6.96
N LEU A 306 -9.68 -3.30 7.71
CA LEU A 306 -9.28 -4.70 7.48
C LEU A 306 -10.37 -5.71 7.83
N HIS A 307 -11.31 -5.38 8.71
CA HIS A 307 -12.44 -6.26 9.07
C HIS A 307 -13.67 -6.10 8.16
N ARG A 308 -13.62 -5.17 7.19
CA ARG A 308 -14.68 -5.02 6.19
C ARG A 308 -14.55 -6.09 5.11
N THR A 309 -15.68 -6.67 4.76
CA THR A 309 -15.83 -7.46 3.53
C THR A 309 -16.00 -6.53 2.34
N VAL A 310 -15.60 -7.00 1.15
CA VAL A 310 -15.77 -6.25 -0.09
C VAL A 310 -16.91 -6.86 -0.89
N VAL A 311 -17.93 -6.05 -1.19
CA VAL A 311 -18.96 -6.39 -2.17
C VAL A 311 -18.61 -5.70 -3.49
N TYR A 312 -18.32 -6.50 -4.51
CA TYR A 312 -18.08 -6.03 -5.86
C TYR A 312 -19.40 -5.73 -6.56
N VAL A 313 -19.52 -4.50 -7.07
CA VAL A 313 -20.74 -4.01 -7.70
C VAL A 313 -20.42 -3.37 -9.04
N PHE A 314 -20.89 -3.96 -10.13
CA PHE A 314 -20.78 -3.37 -11.46
C PHE A 314 -21.98 -2.46 -11.75
N SER A 315 -21.72 -1.18 -12.05
CA SER A 315 -22.72 -0.21 -12.47
C SER A 315 -22.86 -0.25 -13.98
N LEU A 316 -23.92 -0.88 -14.49
CA LEU A 316 -24.14 -0.98 -15.94
C LEU A 316 -24.38 0.37 -16.63
N GLN A 317 -24.90 1.37 -15.92
CA GLN A 317 -25.11 2.71 -16.47
C GLN A 317 -23.79 3.44 -16.74
N GLN A 318 -22.80 3.24 -15.86
CA GLN A 318 -21.51 3.91 -15.91
C GLN A 318 -20.43 3.04 -16.55
N ALA A 319 -20.70 1.74 -16.72
CA ALA A 319 -19.72 0.72 -17.09
C ALA A 319 -18.50 0.71 -16.14
N THR A 320 -18.75 0.85 -14.84
CA THR A 320 -17.70 0.93 -13.81
C THR A 320 -17.90 -0.12 -12.72
N LEU A 321 -16.79 -0.71 -12.27
CA LEU A 321 -16.74 -1.60 -11.12
C LEU A 321 -16.52 -0.78 -9.84
N HIS A 322 -17.34 -1.03 -8.82
CA HIS A 322 -17.26 -0.40 -7.51
C HIS A 322 -16.97 -1.46 -6.45
N HIS A 323 -16.01 -1.16 -5.57
CA HIS A 323 -15.73 -1.98 -4.39
C HIS A 323 -16.41 -1.33 -3.19
N VAL A 324 -17.38 -2.03 -2.60
CA VAL A 324 -18.11 -1.56 -1.41
C VAL A 324 -17.59 -2.28 -0.18
N TYR A 325 -16.78 -1.57 0.60
CA TYR A 325 -16.22 -2.04 1.86
C TYR A 325 -17.24 -1.89 2.99
N ILE A 326 -17.69 -3.01 3.53
CA ILE A 326 -18.80 -3.06 4.50
C ILE A 326 -18.61 -4.19 5.51
N HIS A 327 -19.02 -3.96 6.76
CA HIS A 327 -18.98 -5.01 7.77
C HIS A 327 -20.14 -5.99 7.58
N GLU A 328 -19.94 -7.27 7.91
CA GLU A 328 -20.97 -8.29 7.72
C GLU A 328 -22.25 -8.01 8.52
N TYR A 329 -22.11 -7.41 9.71
CA TYR A 329 -23.23 -7.01 10.56
C TYR A 329 -23.96 -5.76 10.07
N ASN A 330 -23.47 -5.07 9.04
CA ASN A 330 -24.16 -3.93 8.46
C ASN A 330 -25.38 -4.38 7.64
N THR A 331 -26.33 -3.46 7.51
CA THR A 331 -27.61 -3.70 6.86
C THR A 331 -27.56 -3.44 5.37
N ALA A 332 -28.49 -4.05 4.63
CA ALA A 332 -28.70 -3.74 3.22
C ALA A 332 -29.01 -2.26 2.97
N ALA A 333 -29.68 -1.57 3.90
CA ALA A 333 -29.92 -0.14 3.80
C ALA A 333 -28.62 0.68 3.75
N LEU A 334 -27.65 0.36 4.62
CA LEU A 334 -26.34 1.00 4.59
C LEU A 334 -25.58 0.68 3.30
N PHE A 335 -25.64 -0.57 2.83
CA PHE A 335 -25.05 -0.95 1.54
C PHE A 335 -25.60 -0.12 0.38
N GLN A 336 -26.92 0.03 0.28
CA GLN A 336 -27.57 0.84 -0.75
C GLN A 336 -27.23 2.34 -0.61
N GLU A 337 -27.07 2.84 0.61
CA GLU A 337 -26.61 4.21 0.84
C GLU A 337 -25.16 4.42 0.35
N LEU A 338 -24.25 3.50 0.68
CA LEU A 338 -22.86 3.53 0.20
C LEU A 338 -22.81 3.47 -1.33
N LEU A 339 -23.64 2.64 -1.96
CA LEU A 339 -23.79 2.60 -3.41
C LEU A 339 -24.33 3.91 -3.98
N SER A 340 -25.33 4.51 -3.33
CA SER A 340 -25.92 5.77 -3.78
C SER A 340 -24.88 6.89 -3.83
N ARG A 341 -24.00 6.95 -2.84
CA ARG A 341 -22.92 7.96 -2.78
C ARG A 341 -21.89 7.78 -3.89
N ARG A 342 -21.63 6.53 -4.32
CA ARG A 342 -20.62 6.20 -5.34
C ARG A 342 -21.13 6.30 -6.76
N THR A 343 -22.35 5.83 -6.97
CA THR A 343 -22.97 5.76 -8.31
C THR A 343 -23.78 7.00 -8.62
N SER A 344 -24.10 7.84 -7.63
CA SER A 344 -25.07 8.92 -7.71
C SER A 344 -26.48 8.44 -8.09
N ILE A 345 -26.79 7.15 -7.88
CA ILE A 345 -28.11 6.56 -8.11
C ILE A 345 -28.89 6.54 -6.79
N PRO A 346 -30.02 7.28 -6.68
CA PRO A 346 -30.85 7.29 -5.47
C PRO A 346 -31.36 5.90 -5.10
N LEU A 347 -31.55 5.62 -3.80
CA LEU A 347 -31.93 4.29 -3.31
C LEU A 347 -33.18 3.71 -4.01
N HIS A 348 -34.22 4.52 -4.24
CA HIS A 348 -35.46 4.09 -4.90
C HIS A 348 -35.29 3.72 -6.38
N ASN A 349 -34.17 4.10 -6.97
CA ASN A 349 -33.79 3.84 -8.35
C ASN A 349 -32.75 2.71 -8.46
N GLN A 350 -32.26 2.18 -7.33
CA GLN A 350 -31.29 1.08 -7.35
C GLN A 350 -32.02 -0.25 -7.60
N GLU A 351 -31.72 -0.86 -8.74
CA GLU A 351 -32.12 -2.21 -9.06
C GLU A 351 -30.88 -3.10 -9.13
N LEU A 352 -30.89 -4.16 -8.33
CA LEU A 352 -29.75 -5.07 -8.17
C LEU A 352 -30.07 -6.40 -8.85
N LEU A 353 -29.05 -7.07 -9.38
CA LEU A 353 -29.14 -8.48 -9.76
C LEU A 353 -27.99 -9.27 -9.17
N TYR A 354 -28.22 -10.56 -9.13
CA TYR A 354 -27.27 -11.55 -8.70
C TYR A 354 -27.51 -12.79 -9.54
N GLU A 355 -26.48 -13.30 -10.19
CA GLU A 355 -26.56 -14.50 -11.04
C GLU A 355 -27.72 -14.47 -12.05
N GLY A 356 -27.92 -13.32 -12.71
CA GLY A 356 -28.96 -13.13 -13.73
C GLY A 356 -30.39 -12.99 -13.20
N ARG A 357 -30.58 -12.89 -11.88
CA ARG A 357 -31.89 -12.71 -11.24
C ARG A 357 -31.94 -11.41 -10.46
N ARG A 358 -33.12 -10.76 -10.44
CA ARG A 358 -33.32 -9.56 -9.63
C ARG A 358 -33.09 -9.89 -8.15
N LEU A 359 -32.18 -9.15 -7.53
CA LEU A 359 -31.87 -9.24 -6.11
C LEU A 359 -32.68 -8.18 -5.37
N VAL A 360 -33.60 -8.64 -4.52
CA VAL A 360 -34.35 -7.78 -3.60
C VAL A 360 -33.77 -7.97 -2.21
N LEU A 361 -33.21 -6.89 -1.66
CA LEU A 361 -32.66 -6.88 -0.32
C LEU A 361 -33.71 -6.35 0.66
N ASP A 362 -33.95 -7.09 1.74
CA ASP A 362 -34.69 -6.57 2.89
C ASP A 362 -33.80 -5.51 3.58
N PRO A 363 -34.27 -4.26 3.77
CA PRO A 363 -33.48 -3.18 4.36
C PRO A 363 -32.84 -3.51 5.71
N ASN A 364 -33.45 -4.37 6.52
CA ASN A 364 -32.96 -4.74 7.85
C ASN A 364 -32.09 -6.00 7.85
N ARG A 365 -31.98 -6.69 6.70
CA ARG A 365 -31.18 -7.90 6.59
C ARG A 365 -29.70 -7.56 6.70
N GLN A 366 -29.02 -8.28 7.59
CA GLN A 366 -27.57 -8.24 7.68
C GLN A 366 -26.94 -8.93 6.47
N LEU A 367 -25.79 -8.43 6.03
CA LEU A 367 -25.09 -8.91 4.84
C LEU A 367 -24.36 -10.24 5.06
N ILE A 368 -24.39 -10.80 6.27
CA ILE A 368 -23.84 -12.12 6.67
C ILE A 368 -24.24 -13.26 5.69
N SER A 369 -25.26 -13.09 4.85
CA SER A 369 -25.70 -14.10 3.88
C SER A 369 -25.46 -13.75 2.40
N ILE A 370 -24.72 -12.70 2.04
CA ILE A 370 -24.38 -12.41 0.63
C ILE A 370 -22.95 -12.87 0.38
N GLU A 371 -22.78 -14.19 0.17
CA GLU A 371 -21.52 -14.69 -0.35
C GLU A 371 -21.40 -14.35 -1.85
N LYS A 372 -20.43 -13.49 -2.19
CA LYS A 372 -19.72 -13.35 -3.48
C LYS A 372 -20.53 -12.86 -4.72
N GLU A 373 -20.22 -11.62 -5.14
CA GLU A 373 -20.50 -10.91 -6.43
C GLU A 373 -21.94 -10.48 -6.79
N VAL A 374 -22.30 -9.19 -6.63
CA VAL A 374 -23.62 -8.64 -7.02
C VAL A 374 -23.49 -7.75 -8.28
N THR A 375 -24.31 -8.00 -9.31
CA THR A 375 -24.31 -7.25 -10.60
C THR A 375 -25.53 -6.33 -10.70
N MET A 376 -25.42 -5.00 -10.91
CA MET A 376 -26.62 -4.13 -11.00
C MET A 376 -27.07 -3.84 -12.44
N LEU A 377 -28.34 -4.11 -12.81
CA LEU A 377 -29.00 -3.52 -13.99
C LEU A 377 -29.88 -2.38 -13.55
N MET A 378 -30.08 -1.43 -14.46
CA MET A 378 -31.24 -0.56 -14.41
C MET A 378 -32.16 -0.83 -15.61
N GLU A 379 -33.45 -0.99 -15.33
CA GLU A 379 -34.54 -0.83 -16.29
C GLU A 379 -34.60 0.60 -16.86
N ARG A 380 -33.68 0.92 -17.79
CA ARG A 380 -33.95 1.93 -18.82
C ARG A 380 -33.79 1.40 -20.23
N ALA A 381 -33.02 0.33 -20.42
CA ALA A 381 -32.93 -0.33 -21.72
C ALA A 381 -34.28 -0.93 -22.16
N ILE A 382 -35.02 -1.56 -21.23
CA ILE A 382 -36.31 -2.20 -21.54
C ILE A 382 -37.40 -1.15 -21.84
N LYS A 383 -37.50 -0.08 -21.04
CA LYS A 383 -38.47 1.00 -21.28
C LYS A 383 -38.17 1.85 -22.51
N LEU A 384 -36.90 2.01 -22.91
CA LEU A 384 -36.54 2.67 -24.18
C LEU A 384 -36.85 1.78 -25.39
N GLN A 385 -36.75 0.47 -25.24
CA GLN A 385 -37.13 -0.49 -26.28
C GLN A 385 -38.65 -0.57 -26.49
N GLU A 386 -39.45 -0.29 -25.44
CA GLU A 386 -40.91 -0.17 -25.51
C GLU A 386 -41.40 1.17 -26.07
N GLN A 387 -40.56 2.21 -26.13
CA GLN A 387 -40.93 3.57 -26.59
C GLN A 387 -40.46 3.91 -28.01
N LEU A 388 -39.67 3.06 -28.66
CA LEU A 388 -39.28 3.24 -30.06
C LEU A 388 -40.43 2.79 -30.98
N PRO A 389 -40.98 3.66 -31.85
CA PRO A 389 -42.05 3.26 -32.76
C PRO A 389 -41.50 2.22 -33.74
N GLN A 390 -42.04 1.01 -33.67
CA GLN A 390 -41.74 -0.08 -34.60
C GLN A 390 -42.12 0.36 -36.02
N LYS A 391 -41.13 0.78 -36.81
CA LYS A 391 -41.30 0.95 -38.26
C LYS A 391 -41.28 -0.42 -38.91
N VAL A 392 -42.47 -0.79 -39.35
CA VAL A 392 -42.81 -1.89 -40.25
C VAL A 392 -41.93 -1.88 -41.50
N LEU A 393 -41.40 -3.05 -41.87
CA LEU A 393 -41.04 -3.39 -43.25
C LEU A 393 -41.83 -4.65 -43.67
N PRO A 394 -42.30 -4.74 -44.93
CA PRO A 394 -43.40 -5.62 -45.32
C PRO A 394 -42.97 -7.01 -45.86
N LEU A 395 -43.88 -7.97 -45.62
CA LEU A 395 -44.21 -9.21 -46.34
C LEU A 395 -43.09 -10.18 -46.78
N VAL A 396 -43.18 -11.45 -46.35
CA VAL A 396 -43.71 -12.57 -47.18
C VAL A 396 -44.36 -13.62 -46.29
N SER A 397 -45.48 -14.14 -46.77
CA SER A 397 -46.38 -15.16 -46.24
C SER A 397 -45.76 -16.54 -45.97
N SER A 398 -46.02 -17.11 -44.79
CA SER A 398 -46.74 -18.38 -44.64
C SER A 398 -46.95 -18.64 -43.14
N GLY A 399 -48.18 -18.99 -42.76
CA GLY A 399 -48.61 -18.99 -41.37
C GLY A 399 -48.06 -20.15 -40.55
N MET A 400 -47.50 -19.83 -39.37
CA MET A 400 -47.78 -20.49 -38.10
C MET A 400 -47.55 -19.45 -36.97
N LYS A 401 -48.38 -19.49 -35.92
CA LYS A 401 -48.39 -18.54 -34.80
C LYS A 401 -47.05 -18.53 -34.02
N PRO A 402 -46.60 -17.39 -33.46
CA PRO A 402 -45.40 -17.37 -32.63
C PRO A 402 -45.72 -17.84 -31.21
N GLN A 403 -45.08 -18.94 -30.81
CA GLN A 403 -44.88 -19.35 -29.44
C GLN A 403 -43.38 -19.61 -29.30
N ALA A 404 -42.66 -18.74 -28.59
CA ALA A 404 -41.31 -19.06 -28.11
C ALA A 404 -40.94 -18.14 -26.95
N TYR A 405 -41.06 -18.71 -25.75
CA TYR A 405 -40.33 -18.29 -24.56
C TYR A 405 -38.83 -18.27 -24.87
N LEU A 406 -38.09 -17.27 -24.40
CA LEU A 406 -36.62 -17.35 -24.40
C LEU A 406 -36.22 -18.55 -23.54
N SER A 407 -35.51 -19.50 -24.15
CA SER A 407 -35.05 -20.71 -23.47
C SER A 407 -33.87 -20.42 -22.53
N GLN A 408 -33.76 -21.20 -21.44
CA GLN A 408 -32.65 -21.11 -20.48
C GLN A 408 -31.26 -21.16 -21.12
N ASN A 409 -31.11 -21.79 -22.30
CA ASN A 409 -29.84 -21.88 -23.00
C ASN A 409 -29.35 -20.54 -23.55
N THR A 410 -30.26 -19.63 -23.94
CA THR A 410 -29.88 -18.30 -24.46
C THR A 410 -29.34 -17.39 -23.35
N LEU A 411 -29.84 -17.56 -22.12
CA LEU A 411 -29.35 -16.82 -20.95
C LEU A 411 -27.97 -17.32 -20.52
N VAL A 412 -27.73 -18.64 -20.57
CA VAL A 412 -26.40 -19.23 -20.31
C VAL A 412 -25.38 -18.80 -21.36
N GLU A 413 -25.77 -18.73 -22.64
CA GLU A 413 -24.92 -18.22 -23.72
C GLU A 413 -24.59 -16.73 -23.54
N MET A 414 -25.52 -15.92 -23.05
CA MET A 414 -25.26 -14.51 -22.72
C MET A 414 -24.32 -14.37 -21.51
N THR A 415 -24.46 -15.19 -20.48
CA THR A 415 -23.56 -15.17 -19.31
C THR A 415 -22.15 -15.65 -19.67
N LEU A 416 -22.02 -16.70 -20.47
CA LEU A 416 -20.73 -17.15 -21.01
C LEU A 416 -20.12 -16.06 -21.91
N GLY A 417 -20.95 -15.43 -22.75
CA GLY A 417 -20.56 -14.31 -23.59
C GLY A 417 -20.06 -13.11 -22.78
N MET A 418 -20.72 -12.76 -21.67
CA MET A 418 -20.30 -11.69 -20.76
C MET A 418 -19.02 -12.02 -20.00
N LYS A 419 -18.82 -13.28 -19.59
CA LYS A 419 -17.57 -13.72 -18.95
C LYS A 419 -16.40 -13.66 -19.93
N LYS A 420 -16.63 -14.09 -21.17
CA LYS A 420 -15.66 -13.96 -22.27
C LYS A 420 -15.39 -12.50 -22.64
N LEU A 421 -16.43 -11.65 -22.67
CA LEU A 421 -16.28 -10.22 -22.91
C LEU A 421 -15.50 -9.53 -21.78
N LYS A 422 -15.66 -9.97 -20.52
CA LYS A 422 -14.87 -9.51 -19.38
C LYS A 422 -13.40 -9.88 -19.53
N GLU A 423 -13.10 -11.14 -19.84
CA GLU A 423 -11.72 -11.61 -20.08
C GLU A 423 -11.08 -10.89 -21.29
N GLU A 424 -11.85 -10.69 -22.37
CA GLU A 424 -11.41 -9.93 -23.55
C GLU A 424 -11.20 -8.44 -23.23
N MET A 425 -12.08 -7.82 -22.43
CA MET A 425 -11.92 -6.42 -22.01
C MET A 425 -10.75 -6.22 -21.04
N GLU A 426 -10.53 -7.16 -20.10
CA GLU A 426 -9.34 -7.16 -19.23
C GLU A 426 -8.05 -7.34 -20.05
N GLY A 427 -8.10 -8.19 -21.09
CA GLY A 427 -7.01 -8.33 -22.07
C GLY A 427 -6.76 -7.03 -22.86
N VAL A 428 -7.80 -6.39 -23.37
CA VAL A 428 -7.70 -5.13 -24.13
C VAL A 428 -7.22 -3.98 -23.25
N VAL A 429 -7.66 -3.90 -21.98
CA VAL A 429 -7.16 -2.89 -21.03
C VAL A 429 -5.67 -3.10 -20.75
N LYS A 430 -5.25 -4.36 -20.61
CA LYS A 430 -3.83 -4.72 -20.44
C LYS A 430 -3.00 -4.37 -21.68
N GLU A 431 -3.51 -4.67 -22.87
CA GLU A 431 -2.84 -4.38 -24.14
C GLU A 431 -2.79 -2.87 -24.45
N LEU A 432 -3.82 -2.10 -24.06
CA LEU A 432 -3.81 -0.63 -24.13
C LEU A 432 -2.83 -0.02 -23.12
N ALA A 433 -2.70 -0.60 -21.93
CA ALA A 433 -1.70 -0.18 -20.95
C ALA A 433 -0.27 -0.47 -21.46
N GLU A 434 -0.03 -1.62 -22.08
CA GLU A 434 1.24 -1.98 -22.70
C GLU A 434 1.56 -1.11 -23.94
N ASN A 435 0.56 -0.77 -24.76
CA ASN A 435 0.73 0.10 -25.93
C ASN A 435 0.97 1.58 -25.55
N ASN A 436 0.34 2.08 -24.48
CA ASN A 436 0.69 3.39 -23.92
C ASN A 436 2.13 3.41 -23.39
N HIS A 437 2.60 2.31 -22.79
CA HIS A 437 3.98 2.17 -22.37
C HIS A 437 4.98 2.19 -23.56
N PHE A 438 4.58 1.66 -24.72
CA PHE A 438 5.36 1.72 -25.95
C PHE A 438 5.43 3.14 -26.54
N LEU A 439 4.31 3.87 -26.54
CA LEU A 439 4.24 5.24 -27.06
C LEU A 439 5.02 6.25 -26.20
N GLU A 440 5.05 6.08 -24.88
CA GLU A 440 5.85 6.93 -23.98
C GLU A 440 7.37 6.67 -24.11
N ARG A 441 7.78 5.43 -24.38
CA ARG A 441 9.18 5.06 -24.70
C ARG A 441 9.66 5.60 -26.05
N PHE A 442 8.77 5.72 -27.03
CA PHE A 442 9.10 6.31 -28.33
C PHE A 442 9.06 7.85 -28.30
N GLY A 443 8.15 8.45 -27.54
CA GLY A 443 8.10 9.91 -27.36
C GLY A 443 9.36 10.49 -26.69
N THR A 444 10.01 9.71 -25.82
CA THR A 444 11.29 10.08 -25.19
C THR A 444 12.50 9.91 -26.12
N LEU A 445 12.43 9.04 -27.14
CA LEU A 445 13.49 8.87 -28.14
C LEU A 445 13.45 9.91 -29.28
N THR A 446 12.31 10.59 -29.49
CA THR A 446 12.16 11.61 -30.54
C THR A 446 12.55 13.04 -30.12
N LEU A 447 12.80 13.28 -28.83
CA LEU A 447 13.16 14.61 -28.32
C LEU A 447 14.66 14.94 -28.31
N ASP A 448 15.55 13.97 -28.61
CA ASP A 448 17.01 14.18 -28.73
C ASP A 448 17.52 14.24 -30.19
N GLY A 449 16.62 14.31 -31.17
CA GLY A 449 16.93 14.33 -32.61
C GLY A 449 16.86 15.70 -33.28
N GLY A 450 17.34 16.76 -32.63
CA GLY A 450 17.35 18.13 -33.18
C GLY A 450 18.64 18.46 -33.93
N LEU A 451 18.56 18.43 -35.26
CA LEU A 451 19.53 18.85 -36.29
C LEU A 451 20.54 19.94 -35.87
N ARG A 452 21.84 19.63 -36.01
CA ARG A 452 22.90 20.63 -36.22
C ARG A 452 22.78 21.20 -37.63
N GLY A 453 22.43 22.48 -37.73
CA GLY A 453 22.79 23.39 -38.81
C GLY A 453 23.85 24.35 -38.31
#